data_AF-X0VM41-F1
#
_entry.id   AF-X0VM41-F1
#
_cell.length_a   1.000
_cell.length_b   1.000
_cell.length_c   1.000
_cell.angle_alpha   90.00
_cell.angle_beta   90.00
_cell.angle_gamma   90.00
#
_symmetry.space_group_name_H-M   'P 1'
#
loop_
_entity.id
_entity.type
_entity.pdbx_description
1 polymer ?
#
loop_
_entity_poly.entity_id
_entity_poly.type
_entity_poly.pdbx_seq_one_letter_code
_entity_poly.pdbx_strand_id
1 'polypeptide(L)'
;IYGGLRRQINVYFDMAKIEGFRLSLYGINQILAAENLNIPAGSIKVGKKDYFVRIPARFKTIDEVKNTIVGNLNKQPIYLKDVAAVDDDYEPMQLRAYGDGRPSLVMMVQKQSGTNTVEVVNQVKKRLAEIKKDLPPDIEISIATDSSEEIIKSVINLRSTLLWSIFFIIIVTVAFLREVRTAFIIILIIPFSLIISFIFIYMFDYTINLVTLMALAVASGLVVDNGIVVLENIIRHVEKGRHVRTSAVFGANEMGLAITASTMTTVVVF
;
A
#
# COMPACT_ATOMS: atom_id res chain seq x y z
N ILE A 1 -2.39 13.71 -1.13
CA ILE A 1 -2.52 14.39 -2.44
C ILE A 1 -1.63 15.61 -2.40
N TYR A 2 -0.71 15.73 -3.35
CA TYR A 2 0.26 16.81 -3.46
C TYR A 2 0.05 17.55 -4.79
N GLY A 3 0.32 18.86 -4.79
CA GLY A 3 -0.04 19.74 -5.89
C GLY A 3 -1.51 20.14 -5.88
N GLY A 4 -1.90 20.96 -6.86
CA GLY A 4 -3.22 21.56 -6.95
C GLY A 4 -3.35 22.88 -6.18
N LEU A 5 -4.26 23.72 -6.64
CA LEU A 5 -4.58 25.00 -6.02
C LEU A 5 -5.65 24.76 -4.95
N ARG A 6 -5.35 25.10 -3.69
CA ARG A 6 -6.32 25.03 -2.59
C ARG A 6 -6.87 26.43 -2.36
N ARG A 7 -8.17 26.62 -2.59
CA ARG A 7 -8.80 27.93 -2.41
C ARG A 7 -8.63 28.38 -0.97
N GLN A 8 -8.13 29.59 -0.78
CA GLN A 8 -7.90 30.24 0.50
C GLN A 8 -8.34 31.70 0.41
N ILE A 9 -9.12 32.15 1.37
CA ILE A 9 -9.49 33.57 1.47
C ILE A 9 -8.40 34.27 2.29
N ASN A 10 -7.69 35.20 1.64
CA ASN A 10 -6.65 36.00 2.28
C ASN A 10 -7.24 37.33 2.75
N VAL A 11 -6.91 37.73 3.99
CA VAL A 11 -7.33 39.01 4.58
C VAL A 11 -6.07 39.83 4.86
N TYR A 12 -5.87 40.89 4.09
CA TYR A 12 -4.75 41.81 4.20
C TYR A 12 -5.17 43.03 5.02
N PHE A 13 -4.73 43.08 6.26
CA PHE A 13 -5.07 44.16 7.20
C PHE A 13 -4.26 45.43 6.91
N ASP A 14 -4.95 46.57 6.87
CA ASP A 14 -4.34 47.90 6.79
C ASP A 14 -4.17 48.46 8.21
N MET A 15 -2.96 48.39 8.74
CA MET A 15 -2.68 48.79 10.13
C MET A 15 -2.99 50.27 10.39
N ALA A 16 -2.76 51.15 9.41
CA ALA A 16 -3.03 52.58 9.58
C ALA A 16 -4.53 52.85 9.74
N LYS A 17 -5.39 52.12 9.01
CA LYS A 17 -6.84 52.20 9.16
C LYS A 17 -7.32 51.59 10.48
N ILE A 18 -6.79 50.42 10.85
CA ILE A 18 -7.13 49.76 12.13
C ILE A 18 -6.84 50.70 13.31
N GLU A 19 -5.66 51.33 13.32
CA GLU A 19 -5.27 52.32 14.33
C GLU A 19 -6.15 53.57 14.28
N GLY A 20 -6.44 54.08 13.08
CA GLY A 20 -7.31 55.23 12.88
C GLY A 20 -8.73 55.03 13.40
N PHE A 21 -9.25 53.80 13.31
CA PHE A 21 -10.54 53.41 13.88
C PHE A 21 -10.48 52.94 15.34
N ARG A 22 -9.29 52.95 15.98
CA ARG A 22 -9.04 52.47 17.35
C ARG A 22 -9.46 51.02 17.57
N LEU A 23 -9.29 50.18 16.55
CA LEU A 23 -9.56 48.75 16.62
C LEU A 23 -8.30 47.97 16.98
N SER A 24 -8.47 46.77 17.54
CA SER A 24 -7.37 45.85 17.84
C SER A 24 -7.37 44.70 16.83
N LEU A 25 -6.22 44.43 16.20
CA LEU A 25 -6.06 43.27 15.31
C LEU A 25 -6.46 41.96 15.98
N TYR A 26 -6.11 41.81 17.26
CA TYR A 26 -6.50 40.63 18.04
C TYR A 26 -8.03 40.51 18.17
N GLY A 27 -8.72 41.62 18.43
CA GLY A 27 -10.17 41.67 18.49
C GLY A 27 -10.83 41.33 17.16
N ILE A 28 -10.29 41.86 16.05
CA ILE A 28 -10.77 41.53 14.70
C ILE A 28 -10.62 40.03 14.42
N ASN A 29 -9.48 39.43 14.75
CA ASN A 29 -9.26 38.00 14.58
C ASN A 29 -10.21 37.14 15.42
N GLN A 30 -10.53 37.55 16.66
CA GLN A 30 -11.53 36.85 17.48
C GLN A 30 -12.93 36.89 16.85
N ILE A 31 -13.34 38.04 16.31
CA ILE A 31 -14.63 38.19 15.65
C ILE A 31 -14.71 37.30 14.40
N LEU A 32 -13.68 37.33 13.55
CA LEU A 32 -13.62 36.47 12.36
C LEU A 32 -13.64 34.99 12.72
N ALA A 33 -12.93 34.59 13.77
CA ALA A 33 -12.96 33.22 14.27
C ALA A 33 -14.36 32.83 14.77
N ALA A 34 -15.03 33.70 15.53
CA ALA A 34 -16.37 33.45 16.08
C ALA A 34 -17.44 33.33 14.99
N GLU A 35 -17.37 34.15 13.95
CA GLU A 35 -18.32 34.13 12.82
C GLU A 35 -18.13 32.91 11.89
N ASN A 36 -16.93 32.29 11.92
CA ASN A 36 -16.62 31.09 11.17
C ASN A 36 -16.81 29.78 11.97
N LEU A 37 -17.45 29.83 13.16
CA LEU A 37 -17.74 28.64 13.95
C LEU A 37 -18.98 27.90 13.42
N ASN A 38 -18.84 26.59 13.24
CA ASN A 38 -19.93 25.70 12.83
C ASN A 38 -20.46 24.92 14.04
N ILE A 39 -21.26 25.58 14.88
CA ILE A 39 -21.71 25.03 16.16
C ILE A 39 -23.03 24.24 15.96
N PRO A 40 -23.14 22.99 16.44
CA PRO A 40 -24.43 22.31 16.51
C PRO A 40 -25.32 23.01 17.55
N ALA A 41 -26.50 23.47 17.13
CA ALA A 41 -27.42 24.23 18.00
C ALA A 41 -28.32 23.34 18.87
N GLY A 42 -28.09 22.01 18.83
CA GLY A 42 -28.82 21.02 19.62
C GLY A 42 -29.88 20.28 18.82
N SER A 43 -30.84 19.67 19.53
CA SER A 43 -31.99 19.01 18.91
C SER A 43 -33.29 19.58 19.46
N ILE A 44 -34.28 19.78 18.58
CA ILE A 44 -35.63 20.15 18.94
C ILE A 44 -36.48 18.90 18.80
N LYS A 45 -37.15 18.50 19.88
CA LYS A 45 -38.05 17.35 19.90
C LYS A 45 -39.47 17.84 19.60
N VAL A 46 -40.01 17.44 18.45
CA VAL A 46 -41.41 17.73 18.07
C VAL A 46 -42.18 16.40 18.03
N GLY A 47 -43.01 16.18 19.05
CA GLY A 47 -43.73 14.92 19.23
C GLY A 47 -42.78 13.73 19.46
N LYS A 48 -42.80 12.74 18.56
CA LYS A 48 -41.92 11.55 18.60
C LYS A 48 -40.66 11.69 17.73
N LYS A 49 -40.42 12.84 17.09
CA LYS A 49 -39.27 13.05 16.19
C LYS A 49 -38.29 14.06 16.78
N ASP A 50 -37.02 13.68 16.80
CA ASP A 50 -35.91 14.55 17.15
C ASP A 50 -35.36 15.21 15.89
N TYR A 51 -35.40 16.55 15.83
CA TYR A 51 -34.86 17.36 14.73
C TYR A 51 -33.55 18.00 15.17
N PHE A 52 -32.44 17.61 14.55
CA PHE A 52 -31.15 18.25 14.80
C PHE A 52 -31.11 19.63 14.13
N VAL A 53 -30.90 20.68 14.92
CA VAL A 53 -30.77 22.03 14.42
C VAL A 53 -29.28 22.38 14.39
N ARG A 54 -28.79 22.76 13.22
CA ARG A 54 -27.42 23.20 13.01
C ARG A 54 -27.44 24.64 12.50
N ILE A 55 -26.61 25.50 13.07
CA ILE A 55 -26.33 26.81 12.51
C ILE A 55 -25.13 26.61 11.58
N PRO A 56 -25.30 26.69 10.24
CA PRO A 56 -24.18 26.55 9.33
C PRO A 56 -23.17 27.69 9.54
N ALA A 57 -21.89 27.41 9.32
CA ALA A 57 -20.85 28.45 9.29
C ALA A 57 -21.28 29.59 8.33
N ARG A 58 -21.03 30.83 8.75
CA ARG A 58 -21.70 32.00 8.16
C ARG A 58 -21.15 32.41 6.79
N PHE A 59 -19.89 32.10 6.49
CA PHE A 59 -19.25 32.51 5.24
C PHE A 59 -19.41 31.47 4.13
N LYS A 60 -20.27 31.78 3.16
CA LYS A 60 -20.43 31.07 1.89
C LYS A 60 -19.81 31.84 0.74
N THR A 61 -19.78 33.16 0.84
CA THR A 61 -19.28 34.07 -0.19
C THR A 61 -18.22 35.01 0.37
N ILE A 62 -17.36 35.52 -0.51
CA ILE A 62 -16.36 36.52 -0.15
C ILE A 62 -17.01 37.83 0.34
N ASP A 63 -18.20 38.15 -0.17
CA ASP A 63 -18.94 39.36 0.21
C ASP A 63 -19.43 39.30 1.66
N GLU A 64 -19.80 38.12 2.15
CA GLU A 64 -20.14 37.94 3.57
C GLU A 64 -18.93 38.17 4.46
N VAL A 65 -17.74 37.71 4.05
CA VAL A 65 -16.48 37.98 4.77
C VAL A 65 -16.21 39.48 4.81
N LYS A 66 -16.28 40.16 3.66
CA LYS A 66 -16.07 41.62 3.52
C LYS A 66 -17.03 42.45 4.36
N ASN A 67 -18.29 42.01 4.49
CA ASN A 67 -19.33 42.70 5.25
C ASN A 67 -19.44 42.22 6.72
N THR A 68 -18.43 41.52 7.23
CA THR A 68 -18.35 41.21 8.66
C THR A 68 -18.11 42.49 9.45
N ILE A 69 -18.90 42.72 10.50
CA ILE A 69 -18.73 43.86 11.39
C ILE A 69 -17.59 43.56 12.35
N VAL A 70 -16.51 44.35 12.28
CA VAL A 70 -15.28 44.12 13.06
C VAL A 70 -15.10 45.12 14.20
N GLY A 71 -15.99 46.12 14.28
CA GLY A 71 -16.01 47.10 15.37
C GLY A 71 -17.11 48.14 15.19
N ASN A 72 -17.19 49.06 16.15
CA ASN A 72 -18.09 50.21 16.12
C ASN A 72 -17.32 51.46 16.53
N LEU A 73 -17.42 52.54 15.75
CA LEU A 73 -16.91 53.86 16.13
C LEU A 73 -18.06 54.85 16.08
N ASN A 74 -18.32 55.57 17.18
CA ASN A 74 -19.39 56.58 17.26
C ASN A 74 -20.78 56.08 16.80
N LYS A 75 -21.14 54.84 17.17
CA LYS A 75 -22.39 54.13 16.76
C LYS A 75 -22.51 53.79 15.28
N GLN A 76 -21.44 53.92 14.49
CA GLN A 76 -21.38 53.42 13.12
C GLN A 76 -20.64 52.07 13.08
N PRO A 77 -21.23 51.03 12.46
CA PRO A 77 -20.56 49.75 12.26
C PRO A 77 -19.41 49.91 11.27
N ILE A 78 -18.26 49.35 11.65
CA ILE A 78 -17.07 49.26 10.80
C ILE A 78 -17.02 47.85 10.25
N TYR A 79 -16.97 47.73 8.93
CA TYR A 79 -16.91 46.45 8.24
C TYR A 79 -15.45 46.04 7.99
N LEU A 80 -15.22 44.74 7.80
CA LEU A 80 -13.89 44.22 7.49
C LEU A 80 -13.30 44.90 6.23
N LYS A 81 -14.12 45.13 5.21
CA LYS A 81 -13.72 45.85 3.97
C LYS A 81 -13.18 47.27 4.21
N ASP A 82 -13.54 47.89 5.34
CA ASP A 82 -13.11 49.26 5.66
C ASP A 82 -11.67 49.27 6.21
N VAL A 83 -11.20 48.13 6.74
CA VAL A 83 -9.90 47.98 7.43
C VAL A 83 -8.98 46.90 6.86
N ALA A 84 -9.48 46.09 5.92
CA ALA A 84 -8.72 45.03 5.27
C ALA A 84 -9.18 44.79 3.83
N ALA A 85 -8.24 44.42 2.96
CA ALA A 85 -8.54 43.86 1.66
C ALA A 85 -8.77 42.35 1.81
N VAL A 86 -9.85 41.84 1.22
CA VAL A 86 -10.19 40.41 1.25
C VAL A 86 -10.14 39.90 -0.18
N ASP A 87 -9.21 38.98 -0.42
CA ASP A 87 -8.96 38.38 -1.72
C ASP A 87 -9.27 36.88 -1.70
N ASP A 88 -9.91 36.41 -2.77
CA ASP A 88 -10.14 34.99 -3.03
C ASP A 88 -8.97 34.49 -3.87
N ASP A 89 -8.03 33.83 -3.22
CA ASP A 89 -6.82 33.34 -3.87
C ASP A 89 -6.62 31.87 -3.51
N TYR A 90 -5.44 31.35 -3.81
CA TYR A 90 -5.04 30.00 -3.47
C TYR A 90 -3.90 30.02 -2.46
N GLU A 91 -3.88 29.00 -1.61
CA GLU A 91 -2.75 28.75 -0.71
C GLU A 91 -1.45 28.66 -1.56
N PRO A 92 -0.36 29.35 -1.15
CA PRO A 92 0.91 29.24 -1.83
C PRO A 92 1.34 27.77 -1.98
N MET A 93 1.56 27.31 -3.22
CA MET A 93 1.97 25.93 -3.46
C MET A 93 3.33 25.64 -2.80
N GLN A 94 3.31 24.90 -1.69
CA GLN A 94 4.53 24.45 -1.02
C GLN A 94 5.25 23.35 -1.83
N LEU A 95 4.50 22.54 -2.58
CA LEU A 95 5.03 21.48 -3.44
C LEU A 95 4.38 21.55 -4.83
N ARG A 96 5.22 21.83 -5.84
CA ARG A 96 4.86 21.66 -7.25
C ARG A 96 5.12 20.21 -7.64
N ALA A 97 4.11 19.56 -8.19
CA ALA A 97 4.24 18.22 -8.72
C ALA A 97 4.18 18.26 -10.25
N TYR A 98 5.01 17.44 -10.88
CA TYR A 98 5.09 17.31 -12.32
C TYR A 98 4.98 15.84 -12.72
N GLY A 99 4.21 15.56 -13.76
CA GLY A 99 4.15 14.28 -14.44
C GLY A 99 4.54 14.49 -15.90
N ASP A 100 5.54 13.75 -16.39
CA ASP A 100 6.05 13.87 -17.76
C ASP A 100 6.39 15.31 -18.19
N GLY A 101 6.94 16.09 -17.26
CA GLY A 101 7.32 17.50 -17.48
C GLY A 101 6.16 18.50 -17.48
N ARG A 102 4.91 18.06 -17.26
CA ARG A 102 3.72 18.93 -17.17
C ARG A 102 3.29 19.10 -15.70
N PRO A 103 2.78 20.28 -15.28
CA PRO A 103 2.18 20.45 -13.96
C PRO A 103 1.11 19.39 -13.73
N SER A 104 1.16 18.70 -12.59
CA SER A 104 0.30 17.56 -12.30
C SER A 104 -0.10 17.53 -10.83
N LEU A 105 -1.11 16.72 -10.52
CA LEU A 105 -1.53 16.43 -9.16
C LEU A 105 -1.14 15.00 -8.83
N VAL A 106 -0.38 14.81 -7.75
CA VAL A 106 0.12 13.50 -7.34
C VAL A 106 -0.76 12.95 -6.22
N MET A 107 -1.38 11.81 -6.49
CA MET A 107 -2.13 11.04 -5.50
C MET A 107 -1.34 9.78 -5.16
N MET A 108 -0.97 9.65 -3.89
CA MET A 108 -0.37 8.44 -3.37
C MET A 108 -1.48 7.57 -2.76
N VAL A 109 -1.59 6.33 -3.24
CA VAL A 109 -2.53 5.33 -2.71
C VAL A 109 -1.72 4.34 -1.88
N GLN A 110 -2.06 4.23 -0.60
CA GLN A 110 -1.42 3.29 0.30
C GLN A 110 -2.39 2.16 0.62
N LYS A 111 -1.94 0.91 0.45
CA LYS A 111 -2.71 -0.25 0.86
C LYS A 111 -2.82 -0.32 2.39
N GLN A 112 -3.88 -0.93 2.88
CA GLN A 112 -3.99 -1.27 4.30
C GLN A 112 -3.00 -2.39 4.69
N SER A 113 -2.62 -2.44 5.96
CA SER A 113 -1.81 -3.54 6.49
C SER A 113 -2.56 -4.87 6.36
N GLY A 114 -1.85 -5.96 6.08
CA GLY A 114 -2.44 -7.29 5.93
C GLY A 114 -3.15 -7.57 4.61
N THR A 115 -3.26 -6.60 3.68
CA THR A 115 -3.89 -6.85 2.37
C THR A 115 -2.87 -7.25 1.29
N ASN A 116 -3.31 -8.05 0.32
CA ASN A 116 -2.52 -8.40 -0.85
C ASN A 116 -2.32 -7.19 -1.77
N THR A 117 -1.07 -6.81 -2.02
CA THR A 117 -0.74 -5.63 -2.83
C THR A 117 -1.24 -5.74 -4.27
N VAL A 118 -1.08 -6.89 -4.92
CA VAL A 118 -1.48 -7.10 -6.32
C VAL A 118 -3.00 -6.99 -6.47
N GLU A 119 -3.73 -7.58 -5.53
CA GLU A 119 -5.19 -7.49 -5.52
C GLU A 119 -5.68 -6.05 -5.34
N VAL A 120 -5.13 -5.32 -4.37
CA VAL A 120 -5.48 -3.91 -4.13
C VAL A 120 -5.19 -3.06 -5.36
N VAL A 121 -4.02 -3.21 -5.99
CA VAL A 121 -3.71 -2.45 -7.21
C VAL A 121 -4.68 -2.79 -8.34
N ASN A 122 -5.05 -4.05 -8.53
CA ASN A 122 -6.03 -4.44 -9.54
C ASN A 122 -7.40 -3.80 -9.29
N GLN A 123 -7.85 -3.76 -8.04
CA GLN A 123 -9.09 -3.07 -7.65
C GLN A 123 -9.00 -1.55 -7.91
N VAL A 124 -7.87 -0.92 -7.57
CA VAL A 124 -7.62 0.50 -7.83
C VAL A 124 -7.64 0.79 -9.33
N LYS A 125 -6.94 0.00 -10.15
CA LYS A 125 -6.94 0.14 -11.62
C LYS A 125 -8.34 0.01 -12.20
N LYS A 126 -9.14 -0.95 -11.71
CA LYS A 126 -10.54 -1.12 -12.11
C LYS A 126 -11.37 0.12 -11.76
N ARG A 127 -11.22 0.66 -10.55
CA ARG A 127 -11.94 1.86 -10.12
C ARG A 127 -11.49 3.11 -10.89
N LEU A 128 -10.20 3.24 -11.19
CA LEU A 128 -9.68 4.32 -12.03
C LEU A 128 -10.25 4.26 -13.45
N ALA A 129 -10.43 3.06 -14.03
CA ALA A 129 -11.06 2.90 -15.33
C ALA A 129 -12.54 3.34 -15.34
N GLU A 130 -13.24 3.21 -14.22
CA GLU A 130 -14.61 3.74 -14.05
C GLU A 130 -14.59 5.26 -13.95
N ILE A 131 -13.74 5.83 -13.08
CA ILE A 131 -13.61 7.28 -12.89
C ILE A 131 -13.19 7.99 -14.19
N LYS A 132 -12.34 7.36 -15.00
CA LYS A 132 -11.88 7.89 -16.29
C LYS A 132 -13.04 8.17 -17.26
N LYS A 133 -14.20 7.53 -17.10
CA LYS A 133 -15.38 7.77 -17.94
C LYS A 133 -16.10 9.08 -17.61
N ASP A 134 -16.00 9.52 -16.35
CA ASP A 134 -16.66 10.72 -15.85
C ASP A 134 -15.73 11.95 -15.89
N LEU A 135 -14.46 11.75 -16.25
CA LEU A 135 -13.48 12.81 -16.32
C LEU A 135 -13.61 13.63 -17.61
N PRO A 136 -13.40 14.95 -17.55
CA PRO A 136 -13.36 15.76 -18.75
C PRO A 136 -12.11 15.41 -19.60
N PRO A 137 -12.17 15.65 -20.92
CA PRO A 137 -11.18 15.16 -21.88
C PRO A 137 -9.79 15.78 -21.74
N ASP A 138 -9.66 16.86 -20.96
CA ASP A 138 -8.41 17.56 -20.66
C ASP A 138 -7.65 16.96 -19.45
N ILE A 139 -8.24 16.01 -18.72
CA ILE A 139 -7.62 15.36 -17.57
C ILE A 139 -7.12 13.96 -17.95
N GLU A 140 -5.81 13.77 -17.91
CA GLU A 140 -5.16 12.47 -18.10
C GLU A 140 -4.66 11.92 -16.76
N ILE A 141 -4.98 10.65 -16.48
CA ILE A 141 -4.45 9.93 -15.31
C ILE A 141 -3.31 9.01 -15.78
N SER A 142 -2.11 9.24 -15.28
CA SER A 142 -0.96 8.35 -15.42
C SER A 142 -0.61 7.70 -14.07
N ILE A 143 -0.19 6.44 -14.11
CA ILE A 143 0.30 5.71 -12.95
C ILE A 143 1.82 5.83 -12.93
N ALA A 144 2.37 6.65 -12.03
CA ALA A 144 3.81 6.88 -11.94
C ALA A 144 4.57 5.72 -11.28
N THR A 145 3.95 5.02 -10.33
CA THR A 145 4.58 3.92 -9.61
C THR A 145 3.54 2.85 -9.30
N ASP A 146 3.88 1.60 -9.59
CA ASP A 146 3.04 0.44 -9.35
C ASP A 146 3.86 -0.70 -8.73
N SER A 147 3.69 -0.90 -7.42
CA SER A 147 4.37 -1.97 -6.69
C SER A 147 3.91 -3.38 -7.09
N SER A 148 2.74 -3.54 -7.73
CA SER A 148 2.29 -4.85 -8.21
C SER A 148 3.13 -5.36 -9.36
N GLU A 149 3.70 -4.49 -10.20
CA GLU A 149 4.54 -4.90 -11.32
C GLU A 149 5.80 -5.61 -10.86
N GLU A 150 6.46 -5.13 -9.80
CA GLU A 150 7.64 -5.75 -9.22
C GLU A 150 7.33 -7.13 -8.64
N ILE A 151 6.16 -7.27 -7.98
CA ILE A 151 5.68 -8.54 -7.45
C ILE A 151 5.41 -9.51 -8.61
N ILE A 152 4.69 -9.09 -9.65
CA ILE A 152 4.37 -9.94 -10.81
C ILE A 152 5.66 -10.36 -11.53
N LYS A 153 6.59 -9.43 -11.78
CA LYS A 153 7.91 -9.72 -12.35
C LYS A 153 8.66 -10.74 -11.50
N SER A 154 8.62 -10.60 -10.18
CA SER A 154 9.25 -11.54 -9.25
C SER A 154 8.61 -12.93 -9.27
N VAL A 155 7.28 -13.03 -9.41
CA VAL A 155 6.58 -14.31 -9.60
C VAL A 155 6.98 -14.97 -10.92
N ILE A 156 7.06 -14.19 -12.02
CA ILE A 156 7.50 -14.69 -13.32
C ILE A 156 8.95 -15.18 -13.24
N ASN A 157 9.82 -14.42 -12.58
CA ASN A 157 11.21 -14.79 -12.36
C ASN A 157 11.31 -16.06 -11.51
N LEU A 158 10.56 -16.17 -10.41
CA LEU A 158 10.50 -17.38 -9.58
C LEU A 158 10.06 -18.59 -10.42
N ARG A 159 9.00 -18.46 -11.22
CA ARG A 159 8.55 -19.51 -12.14
C ARG A 159 9.65 -19.91 -13.12
N SER A 160 10.32 -18.94 -13.74
CA SER A 160 11.40 -19.18 -14.69
C SER A 160 12.56 -19.90 -14.02
N THR A 161 12.99 -19.43 -12.85
CA THR A 161 14.04 -20.06 -12.04
C THR A 161 13.68 -21.49 -11.70
N LEU A 162 12.45 -21.77 -11.24
CA LEU A 162 12.00 -23.13 -10.94
C LEU A 162 12.03 -24.04 -12.17
N LEU A 163 11.66 -23.53 -13.35
CA LEU A 163 11.75 -24.31 -14.59
C LEU A 163 13.21 -24.62 -14.96
N TRP A 164 14.11 -23.65 -14.82
CA TRP A 164 15.55 -23.88 -14.99
C TRP A 164 16.10 -24.86 -13.96
N SER A 165 15.70 -24.75 -12.69
CA SER A 165 16.07 -25.70 -11.64
C SER A 165 15.62 -27.11 -12.00
N ILE A 166 14.36 -27.30 -12.39
CA ILE A 166 13.84 -28.60 -12.86
C ILE A 166 14.68 -29.14 -14.04
N PHE A 167 14.97 -28.29 -15.02
CA PHE A 167 15.77 -28.66 -16.18
C PHE A 167 17.19 -29.12 -15.79
N PHE A 168 17.89 -28.36 -14.96
CA PHE A 168 19.24 -28.71 -14.51
C PHE A 168 19.24 -29.95 -13.60
N ILE A 169 18.24 -30.10 -12.72
CA ILE A 169 18.06 -31.30 -11.89
C ILE A 169 17.93 -32.53 -12.78
N ILE A 170 17.07 -32.50 -13.81
CA ILE A 170 16.93 -33.62 -14.75
C ILE A 170 18.29 -33.98 -15.36
N ILE A 171 19.03 -32.99 -15.86
CA ILE A 171 20.33 -33.22 -16.50
C ILE A 171 21.31 -33.88 -15.52
N VAL A 172 21.47 -33.31 -14.32
CA VAL A 172 22.42 -33.80 -13.32
C VAL A 172 21.99 -35.18 -12.83
N THR A 173 20.73 -35.36 -12.45
CA THR A 173 20.23 -36.65 -11.95
C THR A 173 20.36 -37.75 -13.01
N VAL A 174 20.05 -37.48 -14.28
CA VAL A 174 20.24 -38.48 -15.36
C VAL A 174 21.73 -38.76 -15.60
N ALA A 175 22.60 -37.75 -15.52
CA ALA A 175 24.04 -37.95 -15.68
C ALA A 175 24.65 -38.83 -14.58
N PHE A 176 24.24 -38.63 -13.32
CA PHE A 176 24.77 -39.38 -12.17
C PHE A 176 24.07 -40.73 -11.96
N LEU A 177 22.74 -40.75 -11.98
CA LEU A 177 21.94 -41.92 -11.58
C LEU A 177 21.47 -42.76 -12.78
N ARG A 178 21.65 -42.28 -14.02
CA ARG A 178 21.26 -42.97 -15.28
C ARG A 178 19.80 -43.45 -15.36
N GLU A 179 18.96 -43.01 -14.44
CA GLU A 179 17.55 -43.42 -14.35
C GLU A 179 16.62 -42.20 -14.31
N VAL A 180 15.82 -42.05 -15.37
CA VAL A 180 14.86 -40.93 -15.53
C VAL A 180 13.71 -41.02 -14.52
N ARG A 181 13.37 -42.22 -14.05
CA ARG A 181 12.30 -42.43 -13.03
C ARG A 181 12.62 -41.72 -11.73
N THR A 182 13.89 -41.75 -11.33
CA THR A 182 14.39 -41.09 -10.13
C THR A 182 14.31 -39.56 -10.24
N ALA A 183 14.64 -39.00 -11.40
CA ALA A 183 14.50 -37.57 -11.64
C ALA A 183 13.05 -37.10 -11.47
N PHE A 184 12.06 -37.91 -11.88
CA PHE A 184 10.65 -37.58 -11.71
C PHE A 184 10.21 -37.47 -10.24
N ILE A 185 10.77 -38.31 -9.36
CA ILE A 185 10.52 -38.23 -7.92
C ILE A 185 11.02 -36.89 -7.38
N ILE A 186 12.21 -36.44 -7.79
CA ILE A 186 12.78 -35.15 -7.35
C ILE A 186 11.94 -33.98 -7.86
N ILE A 187 11.50 -34.02 -9.12
CA ILE A 187 10.67 -32.96 -9.70
C ILE A 187 9.37 -32.78 -8.91
N LEU A 188 8.77 -33.87 -8.42
CA LEU A 188 7.57 -33.81 -7.60
C LEU A 188 7.80 -33.13 -6.25
N ILE A 189 9.01 -33.17 -5.68
CA ILE A 189 9.30 -32.55 -4.38
C ILE A 189 9.07 -31.02 -4.41
N ILE A 190 9.37 -30.37 -5.54
CA ILE A 190 9.23 -28.90 -5.71
C ILE A 190 7.78 -28.42 -5.57
N PRO A 191 6.80 -28.90 -6.36
CA PRO A 191 5.41 -28.48 -6.22
C PRO A 191 4.83 -28.86 -4.86
N PHE A 192 5.20 -30.03 -4.31
CA PHE A 192 4.74 -30.43 -2.97
C PHE A 192 5.24 -29.48 -1.88
N SER A 193 6.52 -29.08 -1.92
CA SER A 193 7.08 -28.14 -0.93
C SER A 193 6.41 -26.78 -1.02
N LEU A 194 6.21 -26.26 -2.24
CA LEU A 194 5.53 -24.98 -2.46
C LEU A 194 4.08 -25.00 -1.98
N ILE A 195 3.32 -26.06 -2.25
CA ILE A 195 1.94 -26.20 -1.76
C ILE A 195 1.91 -26.14 -0.23
N ILE A 196 2.80 -26.88 0.44
CA ILE A 196 2.90 -26.87 1.90
C ILE A 196 3.25 -25.47 2.41
N SER A 197 4.22 -24.80 1.79
CA SER A 197 4.59 -23.43 2.17
C SER A 197 3.44 -22.45 2.00
N PHE A 198 2.65 -22.54 0.92
CA PHE A 198 1.47 -21.69 0.73
C PHE A 198 0.37 -21.97 1.75
N ILE A 199 0.18 -23.23 2.16
CA ILE A 199 -0.76 -23.59 3.24
C ILE A 199 -0.36 -22.90 4.54
N PHE A 200 0.93 -22.90 4.90
CA PHE A 200 1.40 -22.22 6.10
C PHE A 200 1.32 -20.69 6.00
N ILE A 201 1.65 -20.11 4.85
CA ILE A 201 1.46 -18.66 4.60
C ILE A 201 0.00 -18.27 4.80
N TYR A 202 -0.93 -19.08 4.27
CA TYR A 202 -2.36 -18.87 4.44
C TYR A 202 -2.81 -19.03 5.91
N MET A 203 -2.33 -20.07 6.60
CA MET A 203 -2.71 -20.36 7.99
C MET A 203 -2.20 -19.32 9.00
N PHE A 204 -1.09 -18.65 8.72
CA PHE A 204 -0.53 -17.58 9.56
C PHE A 204 -0.95 -16.17 9.11
N ASP A 205 -1.94 -16.06 8.21
CA ASP A 205 -2.42 -14.78 7.66
C ASP A 205 -1.31 -13.91 7.04
N TYR A 206 -0.27 -14.55 6.49
CA TYR A 206 0.77 -13.84 5.77
C TYR A 206 0.33 -13.53 4.33
N THR A 207 0.81 -12.40 3.82
CA THR A 207 0.49 -11.94 2.45
C THR A 207 1.61 -12.28 1.48
N ILE A 208 1.24 -12.55 0.23
CA ILE A 208 2.20 -12.70 -0.86
C ILE A 208 2.77 -11.32 -1.20
N ASN A 209 4.06 -11.16 -0.94
CA ASN A 209 4.86 -9.99 -1.27
C ASN A 209 6.27 -10.40 -1.71
N LEU A 210 7.08 -9.41 -2.11
CA LEU A 210 8.43 -9.63 -2.62
C LEU A 210 9.31 -10.47 -1.66
N VAL A 211 9.27 -10.16 -0.36
CA VAL A 211 10.06 -10.84 0.66
C VAL A 211 9.63 -12.30 0.81
N THR A 212 8.32 -12.55 0.89
CA THR A 212 7.81 -13.93 0.97
C THR A 212 8.14 -14.76 -0.27
N LEU A 213 8.12 -14.16 -1.47
CA LEU A 213 8.49 -14.85 -2.71
C LEU A 213 9.99 -15.15 -2.77
N MET A 214 10.84 -14.24 -2.29
CA MET A 214 12.28 -14.49 -2.16
C MET A 214 12.57 -15.61 -1.16
N ALA A 215 11.88 -15.62 -0.02
CA ALA A 215 12.01 -16.69 0.98
C ALA A 215 11.59 -18.05 0.39
N LEU A 216 10.48 -18.10 -0.34
CA LEU A 216 10.03 -19.31 -1.04
C LEU A 216 11.04 -19.79 -2.07
N ALA A 217 11.66 -18.87 -2.83
CA ALA A 217 12.69 -19.21 -3.82
C ALA A 217 13.87 -19.93 -3.15
N VAL A 218 14.42 -19.34 -2.07
CA VAL A 218 15.55 -19.90 -1.33
C VAL A 218 15.17 -21.23 -0.66
N ALA A 219 14.03 -21.28 0.03
CA ALA A 219 13.56 -22.48 0.71
C ALA A 219 13.32 -23.65 -0.26
N SER A 220 12.80 -23.37 -1.45
CA SER A 220 12.55 -24.42 -2.46
C SER A 220 13.85 -25.12 -2.88
N GLY A 221 14.96 -24.40 -3.01
CA GLY A 221 16.28 -24.99 -3.32
C GLY A 221 16.78 -25.89 -2.20
N LEU A 222 16.73 -25.41 -0.95
CA LEU A 222 17.17 -26.18 0.23
C LEU A 222 16.40 -27.50 0.40
N VAL A 223 15.09 -27.49 0.12
CA VAL A 223 14.25 -28.69 0.22
C VAL A 223 14.60 -29.70 -0.88
N VAL A 224 14.89 -29.22 -2.09
CA VAL A 224 15.29 -30.08 -3.21
C VAL A 224 16.60 -30.79 -2.90
N ASP A 225 17.60 -30.07 -2.42
CA ASP A 225 18.92 -30.64 -2.11
C ASP A 225 18.82 -31.78 -1.09
N ASN A 226 18.04 -31.57 -0.02
CA ASN A 226 17.77 -32.61 0.97
C ASN A 226 17.07 -33.83 0.35
N GLY A 227 16.10 -33.60 -0.53
CA GLY A 227 15.41 -34.66 -1.27
C GLY A 227 16.35 -35.48 -2.15
N ILE A 228 17.29 -34.82 -2.84
CA ILE A 228 18.29 -35.48 -3.69
C ILE A 228 19.18 -36.40 -2.85
N VAL A 229 19.72 -35.92 -1.73
CA VAL A 229 20.63 -36.68 -0.87
C VAL A 229 19.97 -37.96 -0.33
N VAL A 230 18.70 -37.87 0.10
CA VAL A 230 17.95 -39.07 0.55
C VAL A 230 17.78 -40.07 -0.58
N LEU A 231 17.33 -39.58 -1.74
CA LEU A 231 17.01 -40.45 -2.88
C LEU A 231 18.25 -41.14 -3.44
N GLU A 232 19.37 -40.43 -3.53
CA GLU A 232 20.68 -41.00 -3.89
C GLU A 232 21.08 -42.10 -2.91
N ASN A 233 20.93 -41.88 -1.60
CA ASN A 233 21.29 -42.91 -0.62
C ASN A 233 20.37 -44.15 -0.73
N ILE A 234 19.07 -43.96 -0.99
CA ILE A 234 18.13 -45.08 -1.22
C ILE A 234 18.58 -45.90 -2.43
N ILE A 235 18.92 -45.24 -3.54
CA ILE A 235 19.36 -45.90 -4.77
C ILE A 235 20.68 -46.65 -4.54
N ARG A 236 21.63 -46.04 -3.84
CA ARG A 236 22.88 -46.68 -3.44
C ARG A 236 22.66 -47.99 -2.67
N HIS A 237 21.60 -48.10 -1.86
CA HIS A 237 21.24 -49.35 -1.19
C HIS A 237 20.56 -50.35 -2.13
N VAL A 238 19.75 -49.90 -3.09
CA VAL A 238 19.15 -50.74 -4.14
C VAL A 238 20.23 -51.34 -5.04
N GLU A 239 21.20 -50.55 -5.48
CA GLU A 239 22.32 -51.00 -6.31
C GLU A 239 23.21 -52.04 -5.60
N LYS A 240 23.28 -52.00 -4.26
CA LYS A 240 23.93 -53.02 -3.43
C LYS A 240 23.14 -54.33 -3.29
N GLY A 241 22.06 -54.50 -4.06
CA GLY A 241 21.25 -55.72 -4.11
C GLY A 241 20.19 -55.84 -3.01
N ARG A 242 19.89 -54.77 -2.26
CA ARG A 242 18.83 -54.78 -1.24
C ARG A 242 17.46 -54.55 -1.88
N HIS A 243 16.43 -55.16 -1.31
CA HIS A 243 15.05 -55.00 -1.76
C HIS A 243 14.58 -53.53 -1.63
N VAL A 244 13.90 -52.99 -2.64
CA VAL A 244 13.52 -51.56 -2.77
C VAL A 244 12.87 -50.99 -1.50
N ARG A 245 11.86 -51.68 -0.95
CA ARG A 245 11.16 -51.24 0.27
C ARG A 245 12.10 -51.12 1.48
N THR A 246 13.03 -52.05 1.61
CA THR A 246 14.01 -52.10 2.68
C THR A 246 15.06 -51.00 2.49
N SER A 247 15.52 -50.80 1.25
CA SER A 247 16.43 -49.71 0.88
C SER A 247 15.83 -48.33 1.14
N ALA A 248 14.53 -48.14 0.91
CA ALA A 248 13.84 -46.88 1.22
C ALA A 248 13.89 -46.56 2.73
N VAL A 249 13.65 -47.57 3.58
CA VAL A 249 13.68 -47.39 5.04
C VAL A 249 15.11 -47.12 5.53
N PHE A 250 16.08 -47.96 5.15
CA PHE A 250 17.46 -47.78 5.61
C PHE A 250 18.11 -46.52 5.04
N GLY A 251 17.90 -46.24 3.76
CA GLY A 251 18.46 -45.07 3.09
C GLY A 251 17.96 -43.76 3.69
N ALA A 252 16.66 -43.67 4.00
CA ALA A 252 16.08 -42.52 4.68
C ALA A 252 16.55 -42.39 6.14
N ASN A 253 16.62 -43.51 6.88
CA ASN A 253 17.01 -43.48 8.30
C ASN A 253 18.48 -43.06 8.49
N GLU A 254 19.38 -43.51 7.60
CA GLU A 254 20.80 -43.14 7.62
C GLU A 254 21.02 -41.63 7.38
N MET A 255 20.20 -41.01 6.51
CA MET A 255 20.30 -39.58 6.20
C MET A 255 19.47 -38.68 7.13
N GLY A 256 18.50 -39.25 7.84
CA GLY A 256 17.50 -38.50 8.60
C GLY A 256 18.09 -37.55 9.64
N LEU A 257 19.10 -38.00 10.39
CA LEU A 257 19.74 -37.16 11.42
C LEU A 257 20.51 -35.98 10.81
N ALA A 258 21.25 -36.22 9.73
CA ALA A 258 22.03 -35.17 9.05
C ALA A 258 21.12 -34.10 8.44
N ILE A 259 20.05 -34.51 7.76
CA ILE A 259 19.09 -33.60 7.12
C ILE A 259 18.29 -32.81 8.15
N THR A 260 17.88 -33.45 9.24
CA THR A 260 17.16 -32.77 10.33
C THR A 260 18.06 -31.74 11.00
N ALA A 261 19.32 -32.08 11.27
CA ALA A 261 20.30 -31.15 11.84
C ALA A 261 20.57 -29.96 10.91
N SER A 262 20.74 -30.22 9.60
CA SER A 262 20.92 -29.17 8.59
C SER A 262 19.70 -28.24 8.53
N THR A 263 18.50 -28.80 8.48
CA THR A 263 17.25 -28.02 8.43
C THR A 263 17.06 -27.19 9.70
N MET A 264 17.30 -27.76 10.89
CA MET A 264 17.24 -27.02 12.15
C MET A 264 18.27 -25.88 12.20
N THR A 265 19.47 -26.10 11.67
CA THR A 265 20.50 -25.05 11.62
C THR A 265 20.01 -23.86 10.79
N THR A 266 19.41 -24.12 9.62
CA THR A 266 18.79 -23.06 8.82
C THR A 266 17.67 -22.36 9.58
N VAL A 267 16.78 -23.10 10.24
CA VAL A 267 15.66 -22.53 11.03
C VAL A 267 16.15 -21.72 12.24
N VAL A 268 17.29 -22.06 12.85
CA VAL A 268 17.82 -21.28 13.99
C VAL A 268 18.47 -19.97 13.53
N VAL A 269 19.02 -19.95 12.31
CA VAL A 269 19.67 -18.75 11.74
C VAL A 269 18.66 -17.71 11.25
N PHE A 270 17.47 -18.14 10.83
CA PHE A 270 16.41 -17.29 10.26
C PHE A 270 15.23 -17.10 11.20
#